data_AF-A0A519W6B2-F1
#
_entry.id   AF-A0A519W6B2-F1
#
_cell.length_a   1.000
_cell.length_b   1.000
_cell.length_c   1.000
_cell.angle_alpha   90.00
_cell.angle_beta   90.00
_cell.angle_gamma   90.00
#
_symmetry.space_group_name_H-M   'P 1'
#
loop_
_entity.id
_entity.type
_entity.pdbx_description
1 polymer ?
#
loop_
_entity_poly.entity_id
_entity_poly.type
_entity_poly.pdbx_seq_one_letter_code
_entity_poly.pdbx_strand_id
1 'polypeptide(L)' 'NKGYKLRFETAVEDNKYYVKDAEIPLTTEGLAAKTEGTGYIRYVRLSPN' A
#
# COMPACT_ATOMS: atom_id res chain seq x y z
N ASN A 1 8.34 -15.24 7.08
CA ASN A 1 8.04 -14.19 6.09
C ASN A 1 8.70 -14.56 4.76
N LYS A 2 7.92 -14.86 3.70
CA LYS A 2 8.45 -15.32 2.40
C LYS A 2 8.86 -14.18 1.46
N GLY A 3 9.01 -12.95 1.98
CA GLY A 3 9.35 -11.76 1.20
C GLY A 3 8.19 -11.20 0.37
N TYR A 4 6.97 -11.70 0.59
CA TYR A 4 5.79 -11.22 -0.11
C TYR A 4 5.32 -9.87 0.43
N LYS A 5 4.66 -9.10 -0.43
CA LYS A 5 4.11 -7.78 -0.14
C LYS A 5 2.75 -7.60 -0.79
N LEU A 6 1.89 -6.83 -0.13
CA LEU A 6 0.68 -6.28 -0.72
C LEU A 6 1.06 -5.01 -1.47
N ARG A 7 0.63 -4.89 -2.73
CA ARG A 7 0.85 -3.70 -3.55
C ARG A 7 -0.49 -3.03 -3.84
N PHE A 8 -0.55 -1.74 -3.57
CA PHE A 8 -1.67 -0.88 -3.95
C PHE A 8 -1.25 -0.02 -5.11
N GLU A 9 -2.04 -0.06 -6.17
CA GLU A 9 -1.85 0.74 -7.39
C GLU A 9 -3.02 1.69 -7.57
N THR A 10 -2.75 2.88 -8.09
CA THR A 10 -3.77 3.90 -8.35
C THR A 10 -3.62 4.49 -9.74
N ALA A 11 -4.76 4.71 -10.39
CA ALA A 11 -4.87 5.38 -11.67
C ALA A 11 -6.07 6.34 -11.61
N VAL A 12 -5.93 7.50 -12.23
CA VAL A 12 -7.03 8.43 -12.48
C VAL A 12 -7.09 8.65 -13.99
N GLU A 13 -8.29 8.65 -14.57
CA GLU A 13 -8.52 8.90 -15.99
C GLU A 13 -7.85 10.21 -16.42
N ASP A 14 -7.13 10.16 -17.54
CA ASP A 14 -6.32 11.27 -18.10
C ASP A 14 -5.29 11.89 -17.12
N ASN A 15 -4.87 11.13 -16.10
CA ASN A 15 -3.87 11.56 -15.13
C ASN A 15 -2.77 10.51 -14.89
N LYS A 16 -1.94 10.72 -13.86
CA LYS A 16 -0.80 9.86 -13.55
C LYS A 16 -1.24 8.47 -13.09
N TYR A 17 -0.40 7.49 -13.39
CA TYR A 17 -0.52 6.11 -12.90
C TYR A 17 0.60 5.80 -11.92
N TYR A 18 0.24 5.35 -10.72
CA TYR A 18 1.18 4.95 -9.66
C TYR A 18 1.07 3.44 -9.41
N VAL A 19 1.91 2.67 -10.10
CA VAL A 19 1.95 1.18 -10.00
C VAL A 19 2.28 0.71 -8.59
N LYS A 20 3.07 1.49 -7.85
CA LYS A 20 3.51 1.20 -6.47
C LYS A 20 3.16 2.38 -5.58
N ASP A 21 1.88 2.74 -5.53
CA ASP A 21 1.43 3.86 -4.69
C ASP A 21 1.72 3.56 -3.21
N ALA A 22 1.39 2.34 -2.75
CA ALA A 22 1.82 1.82 -1.45
C ALA A 22 2.24 0.35 -1.54
N GLU A 23 3.23 -0.06 -0.75
CA GLU A 23 3.66 -1.44 -0.62
C GLU A 23 3.78 -1.82 0.86
N ILE A 24 3.10 -2.89 1.28
CA ILE A 24 3.09 -3.36 2.66
C ILE A 24 3.71 -4.76 2.73
N PRO A 25 4.81 -4.97 3.50
CA PRO A 25 5.33 -6.31 3.75
C PRO A 25 4.27 -7.20 4.40
N LEU A 26 4.14 -8.45 3.92
CA LEU A 26 3.19 -9.41 4.48
C LEU A 26 3.75 -10.04 5.78
N THR A 27 3.99 -9.18 6.79
CA THR A 27 4.38 -9.52 8.16
C THR A 27 3.37 -8.96 9.15
N THR A 28 3.34 -9.52 10.35
CA THR A 28 2.49 -9.03 11.44
C THR A 28 2.74 -7.54 11.72
N GLU A 29 4.01 -7.12 11.75
CA GLU A 29 4.40 -5.73 12.00
C GLU A 29 4.02 -4.82 10.82
N GLY A 30 4.22 -5.28 9.58
CA GLY A 30 3.89 -4.52 8.38
C GLY A 30 2.38 -4.29 8.24
N LEU A 31 1.58 -5.31 8.55
CA LEU A 31 0.12 -5.21 8.50
C LEU A 31 -0.47 -4.36 9.63
N ALA A 32 0.18 -4.30 10.79
CA ALA A 32 -0.22 -3.44 11.91
C ALA A 32 0.19 -1.97 11.75
N ALA A 33 1.19 -1.70 10.90
CA ALA A 33 1.72 -0.36 10.66
C ALA A 33 0.81 0.49 9.77
N LYS A 34 0.99 1.82 9.87
CA LYS A 34 0.48 2.77 8.88
C LYS A 34 1.51 2.89 7.76
N THR A 35 1.07 2.68 6.52
CA THR A 35 1.93 2.84 5.33
C THR A 35 1.48 4.06 4.54
N GLU A 36 2.33 5.07 4.40
CA GLU A 36 2.02 6.24 3.57
C GLU A 36 2.02 5.86 2.08
N GLY A 37 1.12 6.45 1.31
CA GLY A 37 1.16 6.34 -0.14
C GLY A 37 2.12 7.37 -0.75
N THR A 38 2.47 7.14 -2.00
CA THR A 38 3.39 7.98 -2.78
C THR A 38 2.70 8.73 -3.92
N GLY A 39 1.46 8.36 -4.22
CA GLY A 39 0.61 8.94 -5.25
C GLY A 39 -0.70 9.46 -4.67
N TYR A 40 -1.81 8.88 -5.10
CA TYR A 40 -3.16 9.32 -4.70
C TYR A 40 -3.61 8.72 -3.37
N ILE A 41 -2.95 7.66 -2.90
CA ILE A 41 -3.19 7.11 -1.56
C ILE A 41 -2.54 8.05 -0.54
N ARG A 42 -3.32 8.55 0.41
CA ARG A 42 -2.75 9.26 1.57
C ARG A 42 -2.01 8.28 2.48
N TYR A 43 -2.70 7.23 2.93
CA TYR A 43 -2.10 6.11 3.65
C TYR A 43 -3.00 4.88 3.62
N VAL A 44 -2.43 3.71 3.88
CA VAL A 44 -3.13 2.45 4.14
C VAL A 44 -2.91 2.05 5.60
N ARG A 45 -3.99 1.66 6.28
CA ARG A 45 -3.96 1.06 7.61
C ARG A 45 -4.99 -0.07 7.63
N LEU A 46 -4.55 -1.28 7.97
CA LEU A 46 -5.43 -2.44 8.05
C LEU A 46 -6.04 -2.53 9.44
N SER A 47 -7.35 -2.80 9.51
CA SER A 47 -8.03 -3.04 10.78
C SER A 47 -7.76 -4.47 11.25
N PRO A 48 -7.45 -4.69 12.54
CA PRO A 48 -7.48 -6.03 13.11
C PRO A 48 -8.92 -6.57 13.12
N ASN A 49 -9.07 -7.87 12.87
CA ASN A 49 -10.34 -8.60 13.04
C ASN A 49 -10.50 -9.10 14.48
#